data_AF-A0A3N1G9H4-F1
#
_entry.id   AF-A0A3N1G9H4-F1
#
_cell.length_a   1.000
_cell.length_b   1.000
_cell.length_c   1.000
_cell.angle_alpha   90.00
_cell.angle_beta   90.00
_cell.angle_gamma   90.00
#
_symmetry.space_group_name_H-M   'P 1'
#
loop_
_entity.id
_entity.type
_entity.pdbx_description
1 polymer ?
#
loop_
_entity_poly.entity_id
_entity_poly.type
_entity_poly.pdbx_seq_one_letter_code
_entity_poly.pdbx_strand_id
1 'polypeptide(L)'
;MGALLPVGALGGRTGRGAASMGGVDEDHRAHLLARYRELVLDRLPARGRAEGWAVQVDHCVGRVVLDNTLGGAWREVLPAGRGAAFTRLPPEALERAVALAERMDAEGAPLVAELDARSLAWRGKPPKRTRGAA
;
A
#
# COMPACT_ATOMS: atom_id res chain seq x y z
N MET A 1 -44.88 10.14 -59.47
CA MET A 1 -45.35 10.40 -58.09
C MET A 1 -44.89 9.19 -57.26
N GLY A 2 -43.84 9.20 -56.47
CA GLY A 2 -43.22 10.28 -55.70
C GLY A 2 -43.25 9.86 -54.23
N ALA A 3 -42.29 9.02 -53.81
CA ALA A 3 -41.92 8.87 -52.41
C ALA A 3 -40.46 8.40 -52.34
N LEU A 4 -39.56 9.37 -52.14
CA LEU A 4 -38.16 9.16 -51.81
C LEU A 4 -38.04 8.50 -50.44
N LEU A 5 -37.21 7.47 -50.35
CA LEU A 5 -36.67 6.96 -49.09
C LEU A 5 -35.42 7.78 -48.72
N PRO A 6 -35.29 8.30 -47.49
CA PRO A 6 -34.02 8.83 -47.04
C PRO A 6 -33.12 7.72 -46.49
N VAL A 7 -32.03 7.54 -47.23
CA VAL A 7 -30.64 7.27 -46.84
C VAL A 7 -30.29 7.67 -45.38
N GLY A 8 -29.64 6.74 -44.67
CA GLY A 8 -28.36 7.02 -44.02
C GLY A 8 -28.29 7.19 -42.49
N ALA A 9 -27.52 6.28 -41.87
CA ALA A 9 -26.59 6.45 -40.74
C ALA A 9 -27.11 7.13 -39.45
N LEU A 10 -27.01 6.52 -38.26
CA LEU A 10 -25.74 6.21 -37.58
C LEU A 10 -25.96 5.09 -36.55
N GLY A 11 -25.65 3.86 -36.92
CA GLY A 11 -25.14 2.88 -35.96
C GLY A 11 -23.65 3.13 -35.78
N GLY A 12 -23.18 3.37 -34.55
CA GLY A 12 -21.76 3.55 -34.33
C GLY A 12 -21.37 4.07 -32.96
N ARG A 13 -21.01 3.12 -32.09
CA ARG A 13 -20.13 3.26 -30.91
C ARG A 13 -20.64 4.14 -29.78
N THR A 14 -21.37 3.50 -28.86
CA THR A 14 -21.10 3.70 -27.44
C THR A 14 -19.60 3.45 -27.23
N GLY A 15 -18.90 4.46 -26.72
CA GLY A 15 -17.48 4.38 -26.39
C GLY A 15 -17.24 3.32 -25.32
N ARG A 16 -17.02 2.08 -25.75
CA ARG A 16 -16.42 0.99 -24.97
C ARG A 16 -14.92 1.30 -24.83
N GLY A 17 -14.58 2.35 -24.08
CA GLY A 17 -13.21 2.77 -23.79
C GLY A 17 -12.83 2.73 -22.31
N ALA A 18 -13.81 2.73 -21.39
CA ALA A 18 -13.53 2.75 -19.95
C ALA A 18 -13.30 1.35 -19.33
N ALA A 19 -13.87 0.30 -19.91
CA ALA A 19 -13.80 -1.06 -19.35
C ALA A 19 -12.41 -1.71 -19.47
N SER A 20 -11.57 -1.28 -20.42
CA SER A 20 -10.20 -1.79 -20.56
C SER A 20 -9.18 -1.09 -19.66
N MET A 21 -9.37 0.19 -19.31
CA MET A 21 -8.49 0.84 -18.33
C MET A 21 -8.81 0.37 -16.90
N GLY A 22 -10.10 0.27 -16.56
CA GLY A 22 -10.52 -0.22 -15.24
C GLY A 22 -10.08 -1.66 -14.94
N GLY A 23 -9.93 -2.52 -15.95
CA GLY A 23 -9.37 -3.87 -15.76
C GLY A 23 -7.89 -3.86 -15.40
N VAL A 24 -7.09 -3.05 -16.11
CA VAL A 24 -5.64 -2.92 -15.85
C VAL A 24 -5.38 -2.28 -14.47
N ASP A 25 -6.17 -1.27 -14.09
CA ASP A 25 -6.05 -0.62 -12.78
C ASP A 25 -6.41 -1.58 -11.63
N GLU A 26 -7.42 -2.43 -11.80
CA GLU A 26 -7.81 -3.45 -10.82
C GLU A 26 -6.74 -4.55 -10.70
N ASP A 27 -6.21 -5.04 -11.83
CA ASP A 27 -5.14 -6.04 -11.86
C ASP A 27 -3.86 -5.50 -11.19
N HIS A 28 -3.49 -4.25 -11.47
CA HIS A 28 -2.36 -3.56 -10.84
C HIS A 28 -2.57 -3.38 -9.34
N ARG A 29 -3.76 -2.93 -8.91
CA ARG A 29 -4.10 -2.83 -7.49
C ARG A 29 -4.04 -4.19 -6.80
N ALA A 30 -4.58 -5.24 -7.41
CA ALA A 30 -4.54 -6.59 -6.88
C ALA A 30 -3.10 -7.08 -6.72
N HIS A 31 -2.23 -6.82 -7.70
CA HIS A 31 -0.80 -7.10 -7.64
C HIS A 31 -0.13 -6.38 -6.46
N LEU A 32 -0.36 -5.08 -6.31
CA LEU A 32 0.20 -4.31 -5.20
C LEU A 32 -0.29 -4.82 -3.83
N LEU A 33 -1.57 -5.19 -3.71
CA LEU A 33 -2.10 -5.76 -2.47
C LEU A 33 -1.49 -7.13 -2.16
N ALA A 34 -1.26 -7.97 -3.17
CA ALA A 34 -0.58 -9.24 -3.00
C ALA A 34 0.88 -9.03 -2.55
N ARG A 35 1.59 -8.11 -3.21
CA ARG A 35 2.97 -7.76 -2.87
C ARG A 35 3.09 -7.17 -1.47
N TYR A 36 2.17 -6.28 -1.10
CA TYR A 36 2.11 -5.74 0.26
C TYR A 36 1.96 -6.86 1.29
N ARG A 37 1.05 -7.81 1.06
CA ARG A 37 0.83 -8.93 1.99
C ARG A 37 2.09 -9.77 2.16
N GLU A 38 2.71 -10.18 1.05
CA GLU A 38 3.95 -10.96 1.06
C GLU A 38 5.05 -10.26 1.89
N LEU A 39 5.27 -8.97 1.63
CA LEU A 39 6.32 -8.21 2.31
C LEU A 39 6.00 -7.98 3.79
N VAL A 40 4.82 -7.44 4.07
CA VAL A 40 4.49 -6.85 5.37
C VAL A 40 3.97 -7.88 6.37
N LEU A 41 3.26 -8.91 5.89
CA LEU A 41 2.69 -9.94 6.76
C LEU A 41 3.63 -11.11 6.98
N ASP A 42 4.47 -11.43 5.98
CA ASP A 42 5.29 -12.64 6.00
C ASP A 42 6.80 -12.34 6.04
N ARG A 43 7.33 -11.73 4.98
CA ARG A 43 8.79 -11.61 4.75
C ARG A 43 9.50 -10.73 5.77
N LEU A 44 9.05 -9.48 5.95
CA LEU A 44 9.68 -8.53 6.87
C LEU A 44 9.58 -8.99 8.34
N PRO A 45 8.43 -9.50 8.83
CA PRO A 45 8.38 -10.05 10.18
C PRO A 45 9.29 -11.27 10.37
N ALA A 46 9.33 -12.19 9.39
CA ALA A 46 10.22 -13.35 9.46
C ALA A 46 11.69 -12.93 9.54
N ARG A 47 12.10 -12.01 8.67
CA ARG A 47 13.45 -11.46 8.68
C ARG A 47 13.77 -10.71 9.97
N GLY A 48 12.85 -9.88 10.45
CA GLY A 48 13.03 -9.15 11.70
C GLY A 48 13.19 -10.06 12.92
N ARG A 49 12.56 -11.25 12.93
CA ARG A 49 12.82 -12.28 13.96
C ARG A 49 14.20 -12.89 13.81
N ALA A 50 14.59 -13.26 12.58
CA ALA A 50 15.88 -13.88 12.31
C ALA A 50 17.08 -12.95 12.62
N GLU A 51 16.93 -11.66 12.35
CA GLU A 51 18.01 -10.65 12.49
C GLU A 51 17.86 -9.77 13.76
N GLY A 52 16.84 -10.00 14.60
CA GLY A 52 16.67 -9.25 15.85
C GLY A 52 16.26 -7.79 15.69
N TRP A 53 15.47 -7.44 14.67
CA TRP A 53 15.00 -6.07 14.43
C TRP A 53 14.10 -5.53 15.56
N ALA A 54 13.97 -4.20 15.63
CA ALA A 54 13.08 -3.51 16.59
C ALA A 54 11.57 -3.76 16.36
N VAL A 55 11.20 -4.26 15.18
CA VAL A 55 9.85 -4.72 14.82
C VAL A 55 9.92 -6.09 14.18
N GLN A 56 9.16 -7.04 14.71
CA GLN A 56 9.25 -8.46 14.37
C GLN A 56 7.88 -9.13 14.16
N VAL A 57 6.81 -8.35 14.35
CA VAL A 57 5.43 -8.83 14.25
C VAL A 57 4.74 -8.09 13.11
N ASP A 58 3.98 -8.82 12.30
CA ASP A 58 3.27 -8.34 11.10
C ASP A 58 2.51 -7.03 11.32
N HIS A 59 1.70 -6.93 12.38
CA HIS A 59 0.90 -5.74 12.65
C HIS A 59 1.75 -4.55 13.10
N CYS A 60 2.93 -4.78 13.68
CA CYS A 60 3.88 -3.73 14.01
C CYS A 60 4.56 -3.22 12.73
N VAL A 61 5.02 -4.14 11.86
CA VAL A 61 5.59 -3.78 10.55
C VAL A 61 4.57 -3.01 9.72
N GLY A 62 3.35 -3.53 9.61
CA GLY A 62 2.27 -2.87 8.86
C GLY A 62 1.94 -1.49 9.42
N ARG A 63 2.00 -1.30 10.74
CA ARG A 63 1.80 0.02 11.34
C ARG A 63 2.93 0.99 10.97
N VAL A 64 4.18 0.56 11.02
CA VAL A 64 5.33 1.38 10.62
C VAL A 64 5.22 1.78 9.15
N VAL A 65 4.88 0.84 8.27
CA VAL A 65 4.67 1.13 6.84
C VAL A 65 3.54 2.14 6.67
N LEU A 66 2.35 1.89 7.23
CA LEU A 66 1.20 2.78 7.09
C LEU A 66 1.47 4.19 7.60
N ASP A 67 2.06 4.32 8.78
CA ASP A 67 2.34 5.62 9.36
C ASP A 67 3.31 6.42 8.48
N ASN A 68 4.36 5.78 7.98
CA ASN A 68 5.35 6.44 7.12
C ASN A 68 4.83 6.74 5.72
N THR A 69 3.97 5.90 5.15
CA THR A 69 3.30 6.15 3.87
C THR A 69 2.37 7.36 3.94
N LEU A 70 1.70 7.56 5.07
CA LEU A 70 0.71 8.62 5.28
C LEU A 70 1.28 9.87 5.97
N GLY A 71 2.53 9.81 6.45
CA GLY A 71 3.21 10.93 7.08
C GLY A 71 2.69 11.27 8.48
N GLY A 72 2.10 10.31 9.19
CA GLY A 72 1.45 10.54 10.48
C GLY A 72 0.88 9.25 11.08
N ALA A 73 0.24 9.33 12.25
CA ALA A 73 -0.46 8.17 12.80
C ALA A 73 -1.63 7.78 11.88
N TRP A 74 -1.55 6.61 11.22
CA TRP A 74 -2.48 6.24 10.15
C TRP A 74 -3.95 6.29 10.56
N ARG A 75 -4.24 6.06 11.84
CA ARG A 75 -5.60 6.07 12.41
C ARG A 75 -6.27 7.45 12.36
N GLU A 76 -5.47 8.51 12.26
CA GLU A 76 -5.93 9.90 12.17
C GLU A 76 -6.13 10.32 10.71
N VAL A 77 -5.49 9.63 9.77
CA VAL A 77 -5.50 9.97 8.34
C VAL A 77 -6.49 9.11 7.55
N LEU A 78 -6.50 7.80 7.80
CA LEU A 78 -7.40 6.86 7.12
C LEU A 78 -8.74 6.78 7.85
N PRO A 79 -9.87 6.86 7.12
CA PRO A 79 -11.18 6.68 7.72
C PRO A 79 -11.30 5.28 8.33
N ALA A 80 -12.01 5.21 9.45
CA ALA A 80 -12.39 3.96 10.06
C ALA A 80 -13.23 3.13 9.07
N GLY A 81 -12.97 1.83 9.01
CA GLY A 81 -13.64 0.96 8.05
C GLY A 81 -13.42 -0.51 8.37
N ARG A 82 -14.14 -1.38 7.66
CA ARG A 82 -14.00 -2.83 7.76
C ARG A 82 -12.70 -3.29 7.08
N GLY A 83 -12.16 -4.41 7.54
CA GLY A 83 -10.95 -5.03 6.99
C GLY A 83 -9.63 -4.40 7.44
N ALA A 84 -8.52 -4.91 6.88
CA ALA A 84 -7.18 -4.43 7.18
C ALA A 84 -6.91 -3.05 6.55
N ALA A 85 -6.21 -2.17 7.27
CA ALA A 85 -6.05 -0.76 6.86
C ALA A 85 -5.41 -0.57 5.49
N PHE A 86 -4.43 -1.41 5.12
CA PHE A 86 -3.76 -1.32 3.82
C PHE A 86 -4.70 -1.56 2.62
N THR A 87 -5.80 -2.31 2.81
CA THR A 87 -6.79 -2.57 1.74
C THR A 87 -7.58 -1.31 1.35
N ARG A 88 -7.59 -0.30 2.23
CA ARG A 88 -8.30 0.96 2.06
C ARG A 88 -7.40 2.10 1.60
N LEU A 89 -6.11 1.83 1.36
CA LEU A 89 -5.20 2.85 0.83
C LEU A 89 -5.65 3.26 -0.58
N PRO A 90 -5.60 4.57 -0.90
CA PRO A 90 -5.74 5.01 -2.27
C PRO A 90 -4.57 4.47 -3.13
N PRO A 91 -4.73 4.33 -4.45
CA PRO A 91 -3.75 3.67 -5.32
C PRO A 91 -2.32 4.19 -5.15
N GLU A 92 -2.12 5.50 -5.15
CA GLU A 92 -0.81 6.12 -5.02
C GLU A 92 -0.18 5.90 -3.64
N ALA A 93 -1.00 5.81 -2.58
CA ALA A 93 -0.49 5.49 -1.25
C ALA A 93 -0.13 4.00 -1.14
N LEU A 94 -0.89 3.12 -1.80
CA LEU A 94 -0.57 1.69 -1.82
C LEU A 94 0.75 1.42 -2.54
N GLU A 95 1.01 2.10 -3.67
CA GLU A 95 2.29 2.03 -4.38
C GLU A 95 3.45 2.48 -3.49
N ARG A 96 3.31 3.64 -2.82
CA ARG A 96 4.32 4.12 -1.87
C ARG A 96 4.52 3.17 -0.70
N ALA A 97 3.47 2.51 -0.24
CA ALA A 97 3.54 1.54 0.85
C ALA A 97 4.32 0.29 0.45
N VAL A 98 4.08 -0.23 -0.77
CA VAL A 98 4.84 -1.35 -1.33
C VAL A 98 6.31 -0.95 -1.52
N ALA A 99 6.58 0.18 -2.15
CA ALA A 99 7.94 0.67 -2.37
C ALA A 99 8.71 0.87 -1.04
N LEU A 100 8.04 1.39 0.00
CA LEU A 100 8.63 1.52 1.32
C LEU A 100 8.94 0.15 1.95
N ALA A 101 8.03 -0.82 1.84
CA ALA A 101 8.24 -2.17 2.35
C ALA A 101 9.39 -2.90 1.62
N GLU A 102 9.52 -2.68 0.31
CA GLU A 102 10.66 -3.20 -0.47
C GLU A 102 11.98 -2.56 -0.05
N ARG A 103 11.99 -1.26 0.25
CA ARG A 103 13.16 -0.60 0.83
C ARG A 103 13.50 -1.12 2.22
N MET A 104 12.49 -1.37 3.06
CA MET A 104 12.71 -2.01 4.38
C MET A 104 13.37 -3.38 4.24
N ASP A 105 13.01 -4.15 3.20
CA ASP A 105 13.67 -5.41 2.91
C ASP A 105 15.09 -5.17 2.35
N ALA A 106 15.29 -4.24 1.42
CA ALA A 106 16.62 -3.99 0.86
C ALA A 106 17.63 -3.47 1.90
N GLU A 107 17.23 -2.50 2.71
CA GLU A 107 18.10 -1.77 3.65
C GLU A 107 18.16 -2.44 5.05
N GLY A 108 17.12 -3.18 5.44
CA GLY A 108 17.09 -3.97 6.66
C GLY A 108 17.02 -3.15 7.95
N ALA A 109 17.65 -3.68 9.01
CA ALA A 109 17.51 -3.18 10.38
C ALA A 109 17.70 -1.66 10.57
N PRO A 110 18.70 -0.99 9.95
CA PRO A 110 18.93 0.45 10.14
C PRO A 110 17.74 1.30 9.71
N LEU A 111 17.23 1.09 8.48
CA LEU A 111 16.07 1.82 7.98
C LEU A 111 14.83 1.50 8.81
N VAL A 112 14.62 0.22 9.13
CA VAL A 112 13.45 -0.23 9.90
C VAL A 112 13.42 0.43 11.29
N ALA A 113 14.58 0.58 11.94
CA ALA A 113 14.68 1.26 13.23
C ALA A 113 14.35 2.76 13.13
N GLU A 114 14.83 3.45 12.09
CA GLU A 114 14.50 4.86 11.83
C GLU A 114 12.99 5.05 11.63
N LEU A 115 12.39 4.20 10.79
CA LEU A 115 10.96 4.27 10.49
C LEU A 115 10.08 3.93 11.70
N ASP A 116 10.49 2.97 12.55
CA ASP A 116 9.79 2.66 13.81
C ASP A 116 9.87 3.83 14.79
N ALA A 117 11.04 4.47 14.92
CA ALA A 117 11.19 5.65 15.77
C ALA A 117 10.29 6.80 15.32
N ARG A 118 10.25 7.09 14.02
CA ARG A 118 9.35 8.11 13.45
C ARG A 118 7.87 7.78 13.68
N SER A 119 7.51 6.51 13.45
CA SER A 119 6.18 5.97 13.70
C SER A 119 5.77 6.08 15.18
N LEU A 120 6.70 5.89 16.12
CA LEU A 120 6.47 6.10 17.55
C LEU A 120 6.30 7.59 17.89
N ALA A 121 7.10 8.47 17.31
CA ALA A 121 7.03 9.90 17.54
C ALA A 121 5.66 10.49 17.18
N TRP A 122 5.08 10.11 16.03
CA TRP A 122 3.73 10.53 15.65
C TRP A 122 2.64 10.07 16.63
N ARG A 123 2.90 9.02 17.41
CA ARG A 123 1.95 8.50 18.42
C ARG A 123 2.28 8.98 19.84
N GLY A 124 3.19 9.94 19.99
CA GLY A 124 3.64 10.44 21.29
C GLY A 124 4.36 9.40 22.15
N LYS A 125 4.99 8.39 21.52
CA LYS A 125 5.71 7.32 22.23
C LYS A 125 7.23 7.52 22.13
N PRO A 126 7.98 7.22 23.19
CA PRO A 126 9.44 7.23 23.12
C PRO A 126 9.95 6.15 22.16
N PRO A 127 11.10 6.36 21.50
CA PRO A 127 11.72 5.36 20.66
C PRO A 127 12.09 4.12 21.49
N LYS A 128 11.98 2.93 20.87
CA LYS A 128 12.47 1.70 21.51
C LYS A 128 13.99 1.78 21.64
N ARG A 129 14.54 1.33 22.77
CA ARG A 129 15.98 1.12 22.89
C ARG A 129 16.39 0.06 21.88
N THR A 130 17.08 0.45 20.82
CA THR A 130 17.76 -0.51 19.95
C THR A 130 18.81 -1.21 20.80
N ARG A 131 18.71 -2.54 20.89
CA ARG A 131 19.80 -3.33 21.45
C ARG A 131 20.88 -3.28 20.38
N GLY A 132 21.89 -2.41 20.59
CA GLY A 132 22.97 -2.23 19.62
C GLY A 132 23.55 -3.58 19.25
N ALA A 133 23.70 -3.82 17.94
CA ALA A 133 24.59 -4.88 17.47
C ALA A 133 25.97 -4.57 18.06
N ALA A 134 26.40 -5.42 18.98
CA ALA A 134 27.76 -5.48 19.46
C ALA A 134 28.61 -6.26 18.45
#